data_AF-A0A3P6P1Z2-F1
#
_entry.id   AF-A0A3P6P1Z2-F1
#
_cell.length_a   1.000
_cell.length_b   1.000
_cell.length_c   1.000
_cell.angle_alpha   90.00
_cell.angle_beta   90.00
_cell.angle_gamma   90.00
#
_symmetry.space_group_name_H-M   'P 1'
#
loop_
_entity.id
_entity.type
_entity.pdbx_description
1 polymer ?
#
loop_
_entity_poly.entity_id
_entity_poly.type
_entity_poly.pdbx_seq_one_letter_code
_entity_poly.pdbx_strand_id
1 'polypeptide(L)'
;MTMYDLKQATEDTRNRSLLSFFELLASQEAFFTEGAFVTYGTGQDYLYEPGELGFTERDMPPLPDGKYIGIGASKSVKLVEGPRGPGGINAALVMDEMKFLRTEK
;
A
#
# COMPACT_ATOMS: atom_id res chain seq x y z
N MET A 1 30.08 6.08 -21.20
CA MET A 1 28.70 5.56 -21.22
C MET A 1 28.62 4.56 -22.34
N THR A 2 28.47 3.29 -22.01
CA THR A 2 28.42 2.19 -22.98
C THR A 2 26.98 1.97 -23.45
N MET A 3 26.81 1.29 -24.58
CA MET A 3 25.48 0.87 -25.06
C MET A 3 24.71 0.00 -24.04
N TYR A 4 25.44 -0.65 -23.12
CA TYR A 4 24.87 -1.46 -22.04
C TYR A 4 24.19 -0.59 -20.97
N ASP A 5 24.83 0.52 -20.58
CA ASP A 5 24.30 1.48 -19.59
C ASP A 5 22.99 2.13 -20.07
N LEU A 6 22.89 2.41 -21.37
CA LEU A 6 21.70 3.00 -21.99
C LEU A 6 20.51 2.03 -22.03
N LYS A 7 20.77 0.74 -22.28
CA LYS A 7 19.74 -0.31 -22.27
C LYS A 7 19.23 -0.57 -20.85
N GLN A 8 20.13 -0.61 -19.88
CA GLN A 8 19.77 -0.81 -18.48
C GLN A 8 18.92 0.35 -17.95
N ALA A 9 19.32 1.60 -18.23
CA ALA A 9 18.55 2.78 -17.83
C ALA A 9 17.12 2.83 -18.44
N THR A 10 16.94 2.35 -19.67
CA THR A 10 15.62 2.31 -20.33
C THR A 10 14.74 1.15 -19.85
N GLU A 11 15.34 0.03 -19.44
CA GLU A 11 14.63 -1.05 -18.74
C GLU A 11 14.20 -0.63 -17.34
N ASP A 12 15.09 0.01 -16.57
CA ASP A 12 14.79 0.52 -15.23
C ASP A 12 13.67 1.57 -15.25
N THR A 13 13.67 2.46 -16.25
CA THR A 13 12.62 3.47 -16.40
C THR A 13 11.27 2.83 -16.72
N ARG A 14 11.22 1.83 -17.61
CA ARG A 14 9.98 1.10 -17.91
C ARG A 14 9.46 0.32 -16.71
N ASN A 15 10.36 -0.34 -15.98
CA ASN A 15 10.04 -1.07 -14.76
C ASN A 15 9.45 -0.14 -13.70
N ARG A 16 10.04 1.05 -13.51
CA ARG A 16 9.50 2.07 -12.59
C ARG A 16 8.11 2.55 -13.01
N SER A 17 7.91 2.85 -14.29
CA SER A 17 6.59 3.27 -14.80
C SER A 17 5.52 2.19 -14.64
N LEU A 18 5.88 0.92 -14.84
CA LEU A 18 4.97 -0.21 -14.60
C LEU A 18 4.61 -0.35 -13.12
N LEU A 19 5.59 -0.24 -12.23
CA LEU A 19 5.35 -0.26 -10.77
C LEU A 19 4.39 0.86 -10.36
N SER A 20 4.65 2.10 -10.78
CA SER A 20 3.78 3.23 -10.46
C SER A 20 2.37 3.07 -11.02
N PHE A 21 2.22 2.46 -12.20
CA PHE A 21 0.91 2.16 -12.77
C PHE A 21 0.15 1.12 -11.94
N PHE A 22 0.81 0.05 -11.52
CA PHE A 22 0.19 -0.97 -10.66
C PHE A 22 -0.15 -0.44 -9.27
N GLU A 23 0.68 0.43 -8.68
CA GLU A 23 0.37 1.10 -7.42
C GLU A 23 -0.90 1.96 -7.54
N LEU A 24 -1.05 2.66 -8.67
CA LEU A 24 -2.22 3.48 -8.93
C LEU A 24 -3.49 2.64 -9.13
N LEU A 25 -3.40 1.53 -9.88
CA LEU A 25 -4.49 0.57 -10.03
C LEU A 25 -4.90 -0.04 -8.69
N ALA A 26 -3.94 -0.49 -7.89
CA ALA A 26 -4.23 -1.05 -6.57
C ALA A 26 -4.89 -0.01 -5.65
N SER A 27 -4.68 1.28 -5.91
CA SER A 27 -5.25 2.41 -5.15
C SER A 27 -6.63 2.86 -5.59
N GLN A 28 -7.16 2.35 -6.70
CA GLN A 28 -8.51 2.73 -7.14
C GLN A 28 -9.58 2.42 -6.10
N GLU A 29 -9.57 1.24 -5.48
CA GLU A 29 -10.61 0.87 -4.50
C GLU A 29 -10.66 1.86 -3.33
N ALA A 30 -9.49 2.28 -2.83
CA ALA A 30 -9.42 3.35 -1.87
C ALA A 30 -10.01 4.64 -2.47
N PHE A 31 -9.56 5.14 -3.62
CA PHE A 31 -10.14 6.36 -4.20
C PHE A 31 -11.67 6.32 -4.40
N PHE A 32 -12.29 5.15 -4.61
CA PHE A 32 -13.74 5.02 -4.75
C PHE A 32 -14.52 4.92 -3.43
N THR A 33 -13.86 4.68 -2.30
CA THR A 33 -14.51 4.52 -1.00
C THR A 33 -14.41 5.81 -0.18
N GLU A 34 -14.83 6.93 -0.79
CA GLU A 34 -14.74 8.26 -0.17
C GLU A 34 -15.37 8.28 1.23
N GLY A 35 -14.60 8.75 2.23
CA GLY A 35 -15.04 8.91 3.61
C GLY A 35 -14.80 7.72 4.53
N ALA A 36 -14.58 6.52 4.00
CA ALA A 36 -14.40 5.31 4.82
C ALA A 36 -12.95 5.08 5.27
N PHE A 37 -11.97 5.82 4.73
CA PHE A 37 -10.57 5.65 5.12
C PHE A 37 -9.74 6.94 5.09
N VAL A 38 -8.62 6.91 5.82
CA VAL A 38 -7.55 7.91 5.76
C VAL A 38 -6.31 7.30 5.11
N THR A 39 -5.74 7.98 4.13
CA THR A 39 -4.44 7.60 3.53
C THR A 39 -3.28 8.22 4.29
N TYR A 40 -2.28 7.41 4.64
CA TYR A 40 -1.03 7.88 5.24
C TYR A 40 0.15 7.78 4.27
N GLY A 41 1.13 8.67 4.44
CA GLY A 41 2.37 8.66 3.66
C GLY A 41 2.15 8.87 2.16
N THR A 42 2.74 7.99 1.34
CA THR A 42 2.66 8.00 -0.13
C THR A 42 1.35 7.41 -0.68
N GLY A 43 0.32 7.25 0.17
CA GLY A 43 -0.97 6.67 -0.23
C GLY A 43 -0.96 5.14 -0.31
N GLN A 44 -0.04 4.49 0.39
CA GLN A 44 0.10 3.03 0.44
C GLN A 44 -0.61 2.40 1.64
N ASP A 45 -0.88 3.21 2.66
CA ASP A 45 -1.51 2.78 3.90
C ASP A 45 -2.91 3.39 4.01
N TYR A 46 -3.90 2.55 4.27
CA TYR A 46 -5.30 2.93 4.42
C TYR A 46 -5.76 2.60 5.83
N LEU A 47 -6.50 3.50 6.44
CA LEU A 47 -7.09 3.30 7.76
C LEU A 47 -8.60 3.45 7.69
N TYR A 48 -9.34 2.36 7.93
CA TYR A 48 -10.78 2.36 8.00
C TYR A 48 -11.30 2.80 9.38
N GLU A 49 -12.48 3.42 9.40
CA GLU A 49 -13.23 3.66 10.63
C GLU A 49 -13.73 2.30 11.19
N PRO A 50 -13.24 1.82 12.34
CA PRO A 50 -13.54 0.46 12.76
C PRO A 50 -15.03 0.21 13.04
N GLY A 51 -15.77 1.26 13.42
CA GLY A 51 -17.22 1.18 13.59
C GLY A 51 -17.97 0.77 12.31
N GLU A 52 -17.47 1.19 11.13
CA GLU A 52 -18.06 0.80 9.84
C GLU A 52 -17.80 -0.68 9.49
N LEU A 53 -16.76 -1.27 10.07
CA LEU A 53 -16.41 -2.68 9.92
C LEU A 53 -17.05 -3.56 11.02
N GLY A 54 -17.92 -2.99 11.87
CA GLY A 54 -18.62 -3.71 12.92
C GLY A 54 -17.82 -3.92 14.21
N PHE A 55 -16.66 -3.27 14.35
CA PHE A 55 -15.89 -3.30 15.60
C PHE A 55 -16.56 -2.41 16.64
N THR A 56 -16.57 -2.87 17.88
CA THR A 56 -17.19 -2.19 19.01
C THR A 56 -16.13 -1.61 19.94
N GLU A 57 -16.54 -0.77 20.89
CA GLU A 57 -15.65 -0.25 21.95
C GLU A 57 -14.95 -1.37 22.74
N ARG A 58 -15.53 -2.57 22.78
CA ARG A 58 -14.90 -3.74 23.41
C ARG A 58 -13.68 -4.25 22.64
N ASP A 59 -13.68 -4.09 21.32
CA ASP A 59 -12.60 -4.48 20.42
C ASP A 59 -11.55 -3.35 20.28
N MET A 60 -11.95 -2.13 20.62
CA MET A 60 -11.16 -0.90 20.60
C MET A 60 -10.98 -0.34 22.02
N PRO A 61 -10.16 -0.97 22.87
CA PRO A 61 -9.89 -0.45 24.20
C PRO A 61 -9.41 1.01 24.12
N PRO A 62 -9.91 1.91 24.98
CA PRO A 62 -9.51 3.30 24.99
C PRO A 62 -8.02 3.41 25.28
N LEU A 63 -7.31 4.18 24.47
CA LEU A 63 -5.88 4.41 24.67
C LEU A 63 -5.66 5.79 25.30
N PRO A 64 -4.55 5.97 26.05
CA PRO A 64 -4.19 7.27 26.60
C PRO A 64 -4.04 8.34 25.52
N ASP A 65 -4.19 9.60 25.91
CA ASP A 65 -3.97 10.79 25.06
C ASP A 65 -4.95 10.93 23.87
N GLY A 66 -6.19 10.45 24.00
CA GLY A 66 -7.17 10.52 22.91
C GLY A 66 -6.75 9.68 21.71
N LYS A 67 -6.00 8.60 21.96
CA LYS A 67 -5.60 7.68 20.90
C LYS A 67 -6.68 6.63 20.67
N TYR A 68 -6.81 6.17 19.44
CA TYR A 68 -7.67 5.05 19.09
C TYR A 68 -6.97 4.08 18.16
N ILE A 69 -7.51 2.86 18.14
CA ILE A 69 -7.08 1.77 17.28
C ILE A 69 -7.88 1.86 15.99
N GLY A 70 -7.22 2.09 14.87
CA GLY A 70 -7.85 1.92 13.56
C GLY A 70 -7.35 0.65 12.87
N ILE A 71 -8.18 0.12 11.97
CA ILE A 71 -7.88 -1.08 11.18
C ILE A 71 -7.55 -0.65 9.78
N GLY A 72 -6.46 -1.16 9.25
CA GLY A 72 -5.95 -0.71 7.97
C GLY A 72 -5.25 -1.80 7.19
N ALA A 73 -4.82 -1.42 6.00
CA ALA A 73 -3.98 -2.25 5.16
C ALA A 73 -2.87 -1.40 4.56
N SER A 74 -1.68 -1.96 4.52
CA SER A 74 -0.58 -1.45 3.71
C SER A 74 -0.51 -2.24 2.43
N LYS A 75 -0.24 -1.56 1.32
CA LYS A 75 0.01 -2.22 0.05
C LYS A 75 1.24 -1.66 -0.65
N SER A 76 1.95 -2.53 -1.34
CA SER A 76 3.07 -2.15 -2.18
C SER A 76 3.14 -3.05 -3.41
N VAL A 77 3.73 -2.55 -4.48
CA VAL A 77 4.02 -3.37 -5.66
C VAL A 77 5.53 -3.59 -5.72
N LYS A 78 5.94 -4.85 -5.85
CA LYS A 78 7.35 -5.24 -5.90
C LYS A 78 7.62 -6.05 -7.16
N LEU A 79 8.82 -5.91 -7.72
CA LEU A 79 9.30 -6.83 -8.74
C LEU A 79 9.88 -8.06 -8.06
N VAL A 80 9.39 -9.23 -8.44
CA VAL A 80 9.84 -10.52 -7.93
C VAL A 80 10.25 -11.42 -9.09
N GLU A 81 11.13 -12.37 -8.80
CA GLU A 81 11.46 -13.43 -9.74
C GLU A 81 10.24 -14.30 -9.99
N GLY A 82 9.93 -14.53 -11.27
CA GLY A 82 8.80 -15.36 -11.64
C GLY A 82 9.11 -16.86 -11.63
N PRO A 83 8.08 -17.70 -11.80
CA PRO A 83 8.24 -19.16 -11.89
C PRO A 83 9.10 -19.63 -13.08
N ARG A 84 9.49 -18.74 -13.99
CA ARG A 84 10.39 -18.99 -15.12
C ARG A 84 11.88 -18.85 -14.77
N GLY A 85 12.21 -18.59 -13.51
CA GLY A 85 13.58 -18.54 -13.00
C GLY A 85 14.25 -17.16 -13.05
N PRO A 86 15.56 -17.10 -12.73
CA PRO A 86 16.31 -15.85 -12.62
C PRO A 86 16.27 -15.04 -13.93
N GLY A 87 15.94 -13.75 -13.82
CA GLY A 87 15.77 -12.83 -14.97
C GLY A 87 14.33 -12.64 -15.44
N GLY A 88 13.36 -13.37 -14.90
CA GLY A 88 11.93 -13.11 -15.13
C GLY A 88 11.41 -12.00 -14.21
N ILE A 89 11.11 -10.82 -14.76
CA ILE A 89 10.53 -9.69 -14.02
C ILE A 89 9.02 -9.86 -13.92
N ASN A 90 8.49 -10.06 -12.72
CA ASN A 90 7.05 -10.17 -12.47
C ASN A 90 6.65 -9.15 -11.40
N ALA A 91 5.57 -8.39 -11.66
CA ALA A 91 5.02 -7.51 -10.65
C ALA A 91 4.17 -8.34 -9.66
N ALA A 92 4.44 -8.18 -8.36
CA ALA A 92 3.68 -8.75 -7.28
C ALA A 92 3.03 -7.63 -6.46
N LEU A 93 1.73 -7.74 -6.22
CA LEU A 93 1.04 -6.94 -5.23
C LEU A 93 1.26 -7.60 -3.86
N VAL A 94 1.84 -6.85 -2.93
CA VAL A 94 2.04 -7.25 -1.55
C VAL A 94 1.09 -6.42 -0.70
N MET A 95 0.21 -7.09 0.04
CA MET A 95 -0.70 -6.46 0.99
C MET A 95 -0.43 -7.02 2.38
N ASP A 96 -0.49 -6.14 3.37
CA ASP A 96 -0.34 -6.48 4.78
C ASP A 96 -1.43 -5.78 5.58
N GLU A 97 -1.95 -6.46 6.60
CA GLU A 97 -2.92 -5.88 7.51
C GLU A 97 -2.20 -5.05 8.58
N MET A 98 -2.71 -3.86 8.87
CA MET A 98 -2.09 -2.96 9.84
C MET A 98 -3.08 -2.47 10.88
N LYS A 99 -2.58 -2.30 12.09
CA LYS A 99 -3.32 -1.74 13.22
C LYS A 99 -2.65 -0.43 13.62
N PHE A 100 -3.32 0.69 13.39
CA PHE A 100 -2.75 2.02 13.65
C PHE A 100 -3.21 2.57 15.00
N LEU A 101 -2.31 3.31 15.65
CA LEU A 101 -2.61 4.15 16.80
C LEU A 101 -2.75 5.58 16.28
N ARG A 102 -3.97 6.12 16.28
CA ARG A 102 -4.22 7.51 15.87
C ARG A 102 -4.52 8.37 17.08
N THR A 103 -3.89 9.53 17.20
CA THR A 103 -4.25 10.58 18.18
C THR A 103 -5.36 11.44 17.59
N GLU A 104 -6.37 11.81 18.38
CA GLU A 104 -7.33 12.86 18.02
C GLU A 104 -6.62 14.17 17.62
N LYS A 105 -7.28 14.95 16.76
CA LYS A 105 -6.73 16.17 16.16
C LYS A 105 -6.99 17.39 17.04
#